data_AF-A0A959GKZ2-F1
#
_entry.id   AF-A0A959GKZ2-F1
#
_cell.length_a   1.000
_cell.length_b   1.000
_cell.length_c   1.000
_cell.angle_alpha   90.00
_cell.angle_beta   90.00
_cell.angle_gamma   90.00
#
_symmetry.space_group_name_H-M   'P 1'
#
loop_
_entity.id
_entity.type
_entity.pdbx_description
1 polymer ?
#
loop_
_entity_poly.entity_id
_entity_poly.type
_entity_poly.pdbx_seq_one_letter_code
_entity_poly.pdbx_strand_id
1 'polypeptide(L)'
;MNNGKNCLFGKTQAVCRLDGFVRGLSRCGDYAFIGLSRLRQNSSTFAKLPFAHRAQQAGIAVVHLPTGALSGMIRYQASVDEIYDVWVLPGLRRPNILNPYEAQHRLGLSTPEATYWANPKTQQ
;
A
#
# COMPACT_ATOMS: atom_id res chain seq x y z
N MET A 1 -19.37 6.54 -33.28
CA MET A 1 -20.50 6.93 -32.41
C MET A 1 -20.47 6.11 -31.14
N ASN A 2 -20.39 6.73 -29.96
CA ASN A 2 -21.00 6.16 -28.77
C ASN A 2 -21.49 7.30 -27.87
N ASN A 3 -22.81 7.26 -27.64
CA ASN A 3 -23.65 8.31 -27.09
C ASN A 3 -23.53 8.44 -25.57
N GLY A 4 -23.64 9.68 -25.11
CA GLY A 4 -24.43 10.00 -23.92
C GLY A 4 -23.74 9.87 -22.57
N LYS A 5 -23.31 11.01 -22.02
CA LYS A 5 -23.77 11.59 -20.73
C LYS A 5 -22.84 12.78 -20.40
N ASN A 6 -23.28 13.98 -20.76
CA ASN A 6 -22.68 15.21 -20.25
C ASN A 6 -23.01 15.29 -18.75
N CYS A 7 -21.98 15.14 -17.91
CA CYS A 7 -22.08 15.45 -16.49
C CYS A 7 -21.48 16.83 -16.26
N LEU A 8 -22.28 17.78 -15.77
CA LEU A 8 -21.84 19.11 -15.30
C LEU A 8 -21.20 19.05 -13.90
N PHE A 9 -20.64 17.90 -13.52
CA PHE A 9 -19.96 17.60 -12.27
C PHE A 9 -18.66 16.85 -12.62
N GLY A 10 -17.57 17.12 -11.87
CA GLY A 10 -16.19 16.69 -12.16
C GLY A 10 -16.05 15.41 -12.99
N LYS A 11 -15.51 15.54 -14.21
CA LYS A 11 -15.26 14.41 -15.11
C LYS A 11 -14.25 13.46 -14.48
N THR A 12 -14.65 12.20 -14.28
CA THR A 12 -13.73 11.14 -13.88
C THR A 12 -13.11 10.51 -15.13
N GLN A 13 -11.80 10.29 -15.09
CA GLN A 13 -11.06 9.58 -16.14
C GLN A 13 -10.38 8.38 -15.52
N ALA A 14 -10.55 7.20 -16.12
CA ALA A 14 -9.81 6.02 -15.71
C ALA A 14 -8.35 6.16 -16.15
N VAL A 15 -7.42 6.13 -15.18
CA VAL A 15 -5.97 6.20 -15.45
C VAL A 15 -5.39 4.82 -15.71
N CYS A 16 -5.75 3.83 -14.88
CA CYS A 16 -5.35 2.44 -15.06
C CYS A 16 -6.44 1.50 -14.54
N ARG A 17 -6.36 0.22 -14.92
CA ARG A 17 -7.13 -0.87 -14.32
C ARG A 17 -6.15 -1.90 -13.75
N LEU A 18 -6.35 -2.29 -12.50
CA LEU A 18 -5.56 -3.31 -11.83
C LEU A 18 -6.44 -4.50 -11.51
N ASP A 19 -5.97 -5.69 -11.86
CA ASP A 19 -6.62 -6.95 -11.52
C ASP A 19 -6.19 -7.37 -10.12
N GLY A 20 -6.94 -6.92 -9.10
CA GLY A 20 -6.64 -7.23 -7.71
C GLY A 20 -7.64 -6.58 -6.76
N PHE A 21 -7.62 -7.01 -5.48
CA PHE A 21 -8.43 -6.35 -4.47
C PHE A 21 -7.69 -5.12 -3.97
N VAL A 22 -8.09 -3.96 -4.50
CA VAL A 22 -7.42 -2.67 -4.24
C VAL A 22 -7.62 -2.23 -2.79
N ARG A 23 -6.53 -1.72 -2.22
CA ARG A 23 -6.43 -1.24 -0.83
C ARG A 23 -5.78 0.14 -0.85
N GLY A 24 -4.89 0.42 0.09
CA GLY A 24 -4.22 1.72 0.21
C GLY A 24 -3.69 2.31 -1.09
N LEU A 25 -3.70 3.64 -1.15
CA LEU A 25 -3.18 4.43 -2.25
C LEU A 25 -2.31 5.54 -1.69
N SER A 26 -1.07 5.64 -2.18
CA SER A 26 -0.21 6.77 -1.89
C SER A 26 0.49 7.26 -3.16
N ARG A 27 0.84 8.54 -3.19
CA ARG A 27 1.43 9.20 -4.36
C ARG A 27 2.80 9.75 -4.00
N CYS A 28 3.76 9.58 -4.90
CA CYS A 28 5.06 10.25 -4.84
C CYS A 28 5.43 10.75 -6.24
N GLY A 29 5.52 12.07 -6.41
CA GLY A 29 5.71 12.69 -7.73
C GLY A 29 4.62 12.28 -8.71
N ASP A 30 5.01 11.71 -9.83
CA ASP A 30 4.11 11.24 -10.89
C ASP A 30 3.69 9.77 -10.75
N TYR A 31 4.06 9.12 -9.64
CA TYR A 31 3.76 7.71 -9.42
C TYR A 31 2.73 7.51 -8.31
N ALA A 32 1.78 6.60 -8.56
CA ALA A 32 0.86 6.07 -7.57
C ALA A 32 1.28 4.66 -7.13
N PHE A 33 1.28 4.44 -5.82
CA PHE A 33 1.55 3.17 -5.16
C PHE A 33 0.24 2.63 -4.63
N ILE A 34 -0.19 1.49 -5.15
CA ILE A 34 -1.51 0.94 -4.90
C ILE A 34 -1.34 -0.45 -4.27
N GLY A 35 -1.87 -0.62 -3.06
CA GLY A 35 -1.92 -1.90 -2.38
C GLY A 35 -2.93 -2.84 -3.03
N LEU A 36 -2.53 -4.09 -3.23
CA LEU A 36 -3.36 -5.18 -3.72
C LEU A 36 -3.33 -6.29 -2.67
N SER A 37 -4.50 -6.79 -2.29
CA SER A 37 -4.64 -7.95 -1.42
C SER A 37 -5.07 -9.18 -2.19
N ARG A 38 -4.62 -10.34 -1.73
CA ARG A 38 -5.10 -11.65 -2.19
C ARG A 38 -6.47 -11.92 -1.60
N LEU A 39 -7.43 -12.27 -2.46
CA LEU A 39 -8.77 -12.62 -2.00
C LEU A 39 -8.77 -14.00 -1.34
N ARG A 40 -9.31 -14.11 -0.11
CA ARG A 40 -9.49 -15.42 0.55
C ARG A 40 -10.69 -16.14 -0.09
N GLN A 41 -10.46 -17.37 -0.55
CA GLN A 41 -11.51 -18.20 -1.17
C GLN A 41 -12.64 -18.57 -0.21
N ASN A 42 -12.39 -18.56 1.11
CA ASN A 42 -13.33 -19.01 2.13
C ASN A 42 -14.33 -17.91 2.56
N SER A 43 -14.28 -16.72 1.97
CA SER A 43 -15.23 -15.66 2.30
C SER A 43 -16.48 -15.74 1.41
N SER A 44 -17.62 -16.03 2.03
CA SER A 44 -18.92 -16.17 1.37
C SER A 44 -19.36 -14.93 0.56
N THR A 45 -18.88 -13.75 0.94
CA THR A 45 -19.22 -12.47 0.29
C THR A 45 -18.26 -12.12 -0.85
N PHE A 46 -16.95 -12.34 -0.66
CA PHE A 46 -15.95 -11.89 -1.64
C PHE A 46 -15.65 -12.93 -2.72
N ALA A 47 -15.82 -14.23 -2.44
CA ALA A 47 -15.54 -15.30 -3.41
C ALA A 47 -16.41 -15.24 -4.69
N LYS A 48 -17.55 -14.53 -4.64
CA LYS A 48 -18.47 -14.39 -5.79
C LYS A 48 -18.15 -13.21 -6.71
N LEU A 49 -17.10 -12.43 -6.41
CA LEU A 49 -16.74 -11.29 -7.24
C LEU A 49 -16.15 -11.75 -8.58
N PRO A 50 -16.51 -11.09 -9.70
CA PRO A 50 -16.08 -11.51 -11.05
C PRO A 50 -14.56 -11.44 -11.26
N PHE A 51 -13.84 -10.71 -10.39
CA PHE A 51 -12.38 -10.59 -10.42
C PHE A 51 -11.68 -11.45 -9.36
N ALA A 52 -12.42 -12.23 -8.56
CA ALA A 52 -11.85 -13.03 -7.48
C ALA A 52 -10.78 -14.02 -7.98
N HIS A 53 -10.97 -14.60 -9.17
CA HIS A 53 -9.99 -15.48 -9.80
C HIS A 53 -8.74 -14.76 -10.31
N ARG A 54 -8.77 -13.43 -10.48
CA ARG A 54 -7.63 -12.62 -10.90
C ARG A 54 -6.89 -11.99 -9.72
N ALA A 55 -7.58 -11.74 -8.60
CA ALA A 55 -7.01 -11.18 -7.37
C ALA A 55 -6.29 -12.24 -6.50
N GLN A 56 -5.32 -12.94 -7.09
CA GLN A 56 -4.59 -14.03 -6.42
C GLN A 56 -3.28 -13.61 -5.75
N GLN A 57 -2.88 -12.35 -5.88
CA GLN A 57 -1.57 -11.89 -5.41
C GLN A 57 -1.70 -10.66 -4.53
N ALA A 58 -1.02 -10.70 -3.38
CA ALA A 58 -0.81 -9.52 -2.57
C ALA A 58 0.46 -8.78 -3.02
N GLY A 59 0.42 -7.45 -3.03
CA GLY A 59 1.54 -6.67 -3.53
C GLY A 59 1.25 -5.19 -3.63
N ILE A 60 2.23 -4.45 -4.15
CA ILE A 60 2.12 -3.01 -4.38
C ILE A 60 2.37 -2.77 -5.86
N ALA A 61 1.35 -2.28 -6.56
CA ALA A 61 1.45 -1.84 -7.94
C ALA A 61 1.94 -0.39 -7.99
N VAL A 62 2.86 -0.10 -8.91
CA VAL A 62 3.40 1.24 -9.14
C VAL A 62 2.93 1.71 -10.51
N VAL A 63 2.15 2.78 -10.55
CA VAL A 63 1.53 3.31 -11.78
C VAL A 63 2.06 4.72 -12.04
N HIS A 64 2.58 4.95 -13.24
CA HIS A 64 2.90 6.29 -13.72
C HIS A 64 1.62 7.02 -14.13
N LEU A 65 1.22 8.03 -13.36
CA LEU A 65 -0.05 8.74 -13.51
C LEU A 65 -0.21 9.45 -14.85
N PRO A 66 0.81 10.13 -15.42
CA PRO A 66 0.66 10.83 -16.71
C PRO A 66 0.32 9.89 -17.87
N THR A 67 0.85 8.66 -17.87
CA THR A 67 0.64 7.71 -18.97
C THR A 67 -0.35 6.59 -18.63
N GLY A 68 -0.67 6.41 -17.35
CA GLY A 68 -1.46 5.27 -16.86
C GLY A 68 -0.71 3.93 -16.88
N ALA A 69 0.58 3.92 -17.21
CA ALA A 69 1.36 2.70 -17.35
C ALA A 69 1.70 2.08 -15.99
N LEU A 70 1.59 0.75 -15.88
CA LEU A 70 2.14 0.00 -14.76
C LEU A 70 3.66 -0.02 -14.87
N SER A 71 4.33 0.79 -14.07
CA SER A 71 5.80 0.92 -14.06
C SER A 71 6.50 -0.21 -13.34
N GLY A 72 5.82 -0.87 -12.40
CA GLY A 72 6.39 -1.99 -11.66
C GLY A 72 5.43 -2.56 -10.63
N MET A 73 5.82 -3.67 -10.00
CA MET A 73 5.03 -4.32 -8.98
C MET A 73 5.90 -5.07 -7.99
N ILE A 74 5.72 -4.77 -6.71
CA ILE A 74 6.25 -5.58 -5.59
C ILE A 74 5.24 -6.68 -5.32
N ARG A 75 5.70 -7.92 -5.22
CA ARG A 75 4.84 -9.09 -4.99
C ARG A 75 5.27 -9.81 -3.73
N TYR A 76 4.32 -10.08 -2.85
CA TYR A 76 4.52 -11.01 -1.76
C TYR A 76 4.25 -12.43 -2.27
N GLN A 77 5.22 -13.33 -2.07
CA GLN A 77 5.16 -14.70 -2.60
C GLN A 77 4.56 -15.71 -1.61
N ALA A 78 4.54 -15.41 -0.31
CA ALA A 78 4.08 -16.38 0.70
C ALA A 78 3.34 -15.74 1.88
N SER A 79 4.03 -14.94 2.70
CA SER A 79 3.59 -14.64 4.07
C SER A 79 2.51 -13.56 4.20
N VAL A 80 2.22 -12.83 3.11
CA VAL A 80 1.30 -11.69 3.14
C VAL A 80 0.17 -11.96 2.17
N ASP A 81 -1.03 -12.08 2.71
CA ASP A 81 -2.26 -12.18 1.95
C ASP A 81 -3.00 -10.86 1.87
N GLU A 82 -2.89 -10.04 2.91
CA GLU A 82 -3.68 -8.82 3.03
C GLU A 82 -2.78 -7.63 3.37
N ILE A 83 -2.91 -6.58 2.56
CA ILE A 83 -2.38 -5.25 2.77
C ILE A 83 -3.57 -4.37 3.12
N TYR A 84 -3.50 -3.63 4.23
CA TYR A 84 -4.57 -2.70 4.60
C TYR A 84 -4.39 -1.34 3.95
N ASP A 85 -3.17 -0.81 4.03
CA ASP A 85 -2.85 0.51 3.51
C ASP A 85 -1.40 0.56 2.96
N VAL A 86 -1.11 1.56 2.14
CA VAL A 86 0.20 1.83 1.56
C VAL A 86 0.47 3.32 1.69
N TRP A 87 1.61 3.67 2.27
CA TRP A 87 2.06 5.05 2.43
C TRP A 87 3.50 5.22 1.96
N VAL A 88 3.75 6.28 1.20
CA VAL A 88 5.11 6.73 0.89
C VAL A 88 5.55 7.73 1.94
N LEU A 89 6.72 7.50 2.54
CA LEU A 89 7.35 8.37 3.53
C LEU A 89 8.60 9.03 2.91
N PRO A 90 8.44 10.16 2.19
CA PRO A 90 9.56 10.79 1.50
C PRO A 90 10.59 11.32 2.51
N GLY A 91 11.87 11.18 2.18
CA GLY A 91 12.97 11.65 3.04
C GLY A 91 13.27 10.77 4.26
N LEU A 92 12.46 9.76 4.57
CA LEU A 92 12.76 8.79 5.62
C LEU A 92 13.59 7.63 5.07
N ARG A 93 14.74 7.36 5.70
CA ARG A 93 15.64 6.26 5.32
C ARG A 93 15.50 5.00 6.17
N ARG A 94 15.10 5.12 7.44
CA ARG A 94 15.04 4.01 8.39
C ARG A 94 13.73 4.04 9.20
N PRO A 95 12.57 3.83 8.55
CA PRO A 95 11.34 3.61 9.28
C PRO A 95 11.46 2.28 10.05
N ASN A 96 11.30 2.33 11.37
CA ASN A 96 11.33 1.15 12.23
C ASN A 96 9.91 0.85 12.71
N ILE A 97 9.53 -0.43 12.70
CA ILE A 97 8.32 -0.92 13.37
C ILE A 97 8.79 -1.69 14.60
N LEU A 98 8.35 -1.24 15.78
CA LEU A 98 8.75 -1.86 17.03
C LEU A 98 7.65 -2.78 17.53
N ASN A 99 8.06 -3.94 17.99
CA ASN A 99 7.18 -4.91 18.61
C ASN A 99 7.00 -4.55 20.11
N PRO A 100 5.76 -4.43 20.62
CA PRO A 100 5.53 -4.20 22.06
C PRO A 100 6.04 -5.34 22.96
N TYR A 101 6.30 -6.53 22.42
CA TYR A 101 6.79 -7.66 23.22
C TYR A 101 8.31 -7.63 23.49
N GLU A 102 9.07 -6.83 22.73
CA GLU A 102 10.54 -6.77 22.86
C GLU A 102 10.99 -5.53 23.61
N ALA A 103 11.98 -5.64 24.49
CA ALA A 103 12.46 -4.51 25.30
C ALA A 103 12.92 -3.28 24.48
N GLN A 104 13.29 -3.48 23.21
CA GLN A 104 13.76 -2.44 22.29
C GLN A 104 12.74 -1.31 22.08
N HIS A 105 11.43 -1.58 22.17
CA HIS A 105 10.41 -0.53 22.01
C HIS A 105 10.50 0.56 23.09
N ARG A 106 11.12 0.26 24.25
CA ARG A 106 11.32 1.21 25.35
C ARG A 106 12.57 2.06 25.21
N LEU A 107 13.42 1.76 24.22
CA LEU A 107 14.70 2.45 24.04
C LEU A 107 14.58 3.69 23.15
N GLY A 108 13.45 3.89 22.47
CA GLY A 108 13.19 5.07 21.66
C GLY A 108 12.64 6.23 22.49
N LEU A 109 13.17 7.44 22.28
CA LEU A 109 12.60 8.68 22.79
C LEU A 109 12.33 9.61 21.61
N SER A 110 11.08 10.04 21.45
CA SER A 110 10.68 11.00 20.42
C SER A 110 10.30 12.34 21.06
N THR A 111 10.96 13.41 20.66
CA THR A 111 10.56 14.80 20.91
C THR A 111 10.01 15.41 19.62
N PRO A 112 9.35 16.59 19.67
CA PRO A 112 8.90 17.26 18.45
C PRO A 112 10.03 17.57 17.45
N GLU A 113 11.27 17.71 17.94
CA GLU A 113 12.43 18.12 17.15
C GLU A 113 13.29 16.93 16.68
N ALA A 114 13.30 15.81 17.42
CA ALA A 114 14.19 14.70 17.13
C ALA A 114 13.74 13.36 17.73
N THR A 115 14.30 12.27 17.19
CA THR A 115 14.18 10.91 17.74
C THR A 115 15.54 10.40 18.15
N TYR A 116 15.63 9.87 19.37
CA TYR A 116 16.83 9.31 19.98
C TYR A 116 16.63 7.83 20.31
N TRP A 117 17.73 7.10 20.36
CA TRP A 117 17.77 5.70 20.78
C TRP A 117 18.76 5.54 21.92
N ALA A 118 18.30 4.96 23.04
CA ALA A 118 19.17 4.61 24.14
C ALA A 118 20.15 3.51 23.70
N ASN A 119 21.43 3.68 24.03
CA ASN A 119 22.45 2.66 23.80
C ASN A 119 22.42 1.65 24.96
N PRO A 120 22.08 0.37 24.74
CA PRO A 120 21.98 -0.62 25.81
C PRO A 120 23.32 -0.91 26.51
N LYS A 121 24.45 -0.45 25.97
CA LYS A 121 25.75 -0.49 26.68
C LYS A 121 25.86 0.66 27.68
N THR A 122 25.26 0.50 28.85
CA THR A 122 25.76 1.13 30.09
C THR A 122 25.32 0.29 31.29
N GLN A 123 25.85 -0.92 31.39
CA GLN A 123 26.05 -1.54 32.70
C GLN A 123 27.55 -1.42 32.97
N GLN A 124 27.91 -0.50 33.86
CA GLN A 124 29.21 -0.50 34.55
C GLN A 124 29.22 -1.67 35.54
#